data_AF-A0A522F049-F1
#
_entry.id   AF-A0A522F049-F1
#
_cell.length_a   1.000
_cell.length_b   1.000
_cell.length_c   1.000
_cell.angle_alpha   90.00
_cell.angle_beta   90.00
_cell.angle_gamma   90.00
#
_symmetry.space_group_name_H-M   'P 1'
#
loop_
_entity.id
_entity.type
_entity.pdbx_description
1 polymer ?
#
loop_
_entity_poly.entity_id
_entity_poly.type
_entity_poly.pdbx_seq_one_letter_code
_entity_poly.pdbx_strand_id
1 'polypeptide(L)' 'GNLGKFPDNKLEVFNRNGKIVFQASQYKNDWNGKVEGAELPCATYYVVLNLGNGNGKKQGAVTIIR' A
#
# COMPACT_ATOMS: atom_id res chain seq x y z
N GLY A 1 -4.74 -9.87 12.28
CA GLY A 1 -3.67 -9.38 11.38
C GLY A 1 -2.33 -9.56 12.07
N ASN A 2 -1.33 -10.13 11.40
CA ASN A 2 -0.05 -10.55 12.00
C ASN A 2 1.11 -9.57 11.67
N LEU A 3 0.79 -8.30 11.34
CA LEU A 3 1.78 -7.29 10.94
C LEU A 3 2.57 -6.70 12.11
N GLY A 4 2.10 -6.87 13.36
CA GLY A 4 2.84 -6.46 14.56
C GLY A 4 4.20 -7.16 14.74
N LYS A 5 4.45 -8.24 14.01
CA LYS A 5 5.75 -8.94 13.98
C LYS A 5 6.76 -8.32 13.01
N PHE A 6 6.35 -7.32 12.23
CA PHE A 6 7.14 -6.70 11.17
C PHE A 6 7.18 -5.18 11.38
N PRO A 7 7.97 -4.69 12.34
CA PRO A 7 8.07 -3.26 12.66
C PRO A 7 8.73 -2.45 11.53
N ASP A 8 9.50 -3.08 10.65
CA ASP A 8 10.14 -2.42 9.51
C ASP A 8 9.33 -2.58 8.22
N ASN A 9 8.05 -2.95 8.33
CA ASN A 9 7.21 -3.10 7.17
C ASN A 9 6.94 -1.74 6.50
N LYS A 10 6.71 -1.77 5.19
CA LYS A 10 6.47 -0.59 4.37
C LYS A 10 5.46 -0.92 3.29
N LEU A 11 4.39 -0.13 3.21
CA LEU A 11 3.46 -0.15 2.09
C LEU A 11 3.79 0.98 1.12
N GLU A 12 3.82 0.65 -0.17
CA GLU A 12 3.92 1.60 -1.27
C GLU A 12 2.78 1.34 -2.25
N VAL A 13 2.06 2.39 -2.63
CA VAL A 13 0.95 2.33 -3.58
C VAL A 13 1.31 3.17 -4.79
N PHE A 14 1.14 2.60 -5.97
CA PHE A 14 1.47 3.21 -7.24
C PHE A 14 0.21 3.39 -8.08
N ASN A 15 0.14 4.47 -8.84
CA ASN A 15 -0.85 4.59 -9.92
C ASN A 15 -0.42 3.75 -11.13
N ARG A 16 -1.28 3.69 -12.16
CA ARG A 16 -1.00 2.96 -13.42
C ARG A 16 0.26 3.38 -14.17
N ASN A 17 0.79 4.57 -13.88
CA ASN A 17 2.01 5.09 -14.51
C ASN A 17 3.27 4.75 -13.68
N GLY A 18 3.15 3.98 -12.61
CA GLY A 18 4.26 3.64 -11.71
C GLY A 18 4.68 4.79 -10.78
N LYS A 19 3.88 5.85 -10.65
CA LYS A 19 4.13 6.93 -9.67
C LYS A 19 3.57 6.53 -8.31
N ILE A 20 4.38 6.68 -7.26
CA ILE A 20 3.93 6.50 -5.87
C ILE A 20 2.87 7.56 -5.56
N VAL A 21 1.71 7.11 -5.10
CA VAL A 21 0.60 7.96 -4.64
C VAL A 21 0.40 7.86 -3.13
N PHE A 22 0.83 6.77 -2.50
CA PHE A 22 0.79 6.60 -1.05
C PHE A 22 1.99 5.79 -0.58
N GLN A 23 2.50 6.12 0.59
CA GLN A 23 3.53 5.36 1.25
C GLN A 23 3.33 5.42 2.76
N ALA A 24 3.48 4.29 3.44
CA ALA A 24 3.44 4.20 4.89
C ALA A 24 4.51 3.25 5.39
N SER A 25 5.30 3.71 6.35
CA SER A 25 6.17 2.85 7.17
C SER A 25 5.37 2.32 8.36
N GLN A 26 5.74 1.15 8.90
CA GLN A 26 5.01 0.53 10.01
C GLN A 26 3.52 0.35 9.71
N TYR A 27 3.20 0.05 8.45
CA TYR A 27 1.85 -0.09 7.94
C TYR A 27 1.05 -1.13 8.74
N LYS A 28 -0.17 -0.74 9.12
CA LYS A 28 -1.05 -1.51 10.02
C LYS A 28 -2.21 -2.18 9.31
N ASN A 29 -2.18 -2.23 7.98
CA ASN A 29 -3.31 -2.68 7.16
C ASN A 29 -4.55 -1.76 7.26
N ASP A 30 -4.32 -0.46 7.28
CA ASP A 30 -5.30 0.60 7.52
C ASP A 30 -5.52 1.53 6.32
N TRP A 31 -4.86 1.28 5.18
CA TRP A 31 -5.10 2.06 3.96
C TRP A 31 -6.47 1.73 3.38
N ASN A 32 -7.28 2.77 3.20
CA ASN A 32 -8.68 2.69 2.80
C ASN A 32 -8.95 3.34 1.43
N GLY A 33 -7.92 3.47 0.58
CA GLY A 33 -8.04 4.12 -0.73
C GLY A 33 -8.00 5.66 -0.67
N LYS A 34 -7.66 6.23 0.49
CA LYS A 34 -7.45 7.68 0.67
C LYS A 34 -5.98 8.01 0.86
N VAL A 35 -5.60 9.24 0.52
CA VAL A 35 -4.28 9.82 0.74
C VAL A 35 -4.49 11.20 1.33
N GLU A 36 -3.91 11.46 2.51
CA GLU A 36 -4.01 12.77 3.18
C GLU A 36 -5.46 13.27 3.34
N GLY A 37 -6.41 12.35 3.56
CA GLY A 37 -7.84 12.64 3.69
C GLY A 37 -8.60 12.78 2.36
N ALA A 38 -7.90 12.90 1.23
CA ALA A 38 -8.50 12.93 -0.10
C ALA A 38 -8.72 11.51 -0.66
N GLU A 39 -9.86 11.30 -1.31
CA GLU A 39 -10.12 10.04 -2.00
C GLU A 39 -9.38 9.96 -3.33
N LEU A 40 -8.80 8.79 -3.59
CA LEU A 40 -8.20 8.56 -4.88
C LEU A 40 -9.26 8.38 -5.98
N PRO A 41 -8.96 8.76 -7.24
CA PRO A 41 -9.82 8.52 -8.39
C PRO A 41 -10.12 7.03 -8.61
N CYS A 42 -11.25 6.74 -9.25
CA CYS A 42 -11.57 5.39 -9.72
C CYS A 42 -10.52 4.93 -10.73
N ALA A 43 -9.68 3.98 -10.34
CA ALA A 43 -8.61 3.43 -11.15
C ALA A 43 -8.06 2.18 -10.48
N THR A 44 -7.23 1.44 -11.21
CA THR A 44 -6.38 0.39 -10.65
C THR A 44 -5.08 0.99 -10.13
N TYR A 45 -4.76 0.65 -8.88
CA TYR A 45 -3.53 0.98 -8.19
C TYR A 45 -2.75 -0.30 -7.89
N TYR A 46 -1.44 -0.20 -7.89
CA TYR A 46 -0.56 -1.34 -7.58
C TYR A 46 -0.01 -1.15 -6.17
N VAL A 47 -0.16 -2.16 -5.33
CA VAL A 47 0.31 -2.16 -3.95
C VAL A 47 1.54 -3.05 -3.81
N VAL A 48 2.55 -2.56 -3.11
CA VAL A 48 3.78 -3.27 -2.76
C VAL A 48 3.98 -3.16 -1.26
N LEU A 49 3.80 -4.27 -0.56
CA LEU A 49 4.03 -4.40 0.87
C LEU A 49 5.36 -5.14 1.12
N ASN A 50 6.36 -4.42 1.58
CA ASN A 50 7.60 -4.99 2.09
C ASN A 50 7.42 -5.29 3.59
N LEU A 51 7.75 -6.50 4.04
CA LEU A 51 7.69 -6.87 5.46
C LEU A 51 8.97 -6.49 6.24
N GLY A 52 10.01 -5.99 5.56
CA GLY A 52 11.25 -5.54 6.21
C GLY A 52 12.13 -6.68 6.76
N ASN A 53 11.68 -7.93 6.65
CA ASN A 53 12.33 -9.10 7.23
C ASN A 53 13.08 -9.99 6.21
N GLY A 54 13.31 -9.49 4.99
CA GLY A 54 13.98 -10.24 3.93
C GLY A 54 13.13 -11.30 3.21
N ASN A 55 11.89 -11.58 3.65
CA ASN A 55 11.00 -12.59 3.02
C ASN A 55 10.36 -12.12 1.70
N GLY A 56 10.98 -11.16 1.01
CA GLY A 56 10.46 -10.56 -0.22
C GLY A 56 9.31 -9.56 0.00
N LYS A 57 8.82 -9.02 -1.12
CA LYS A 57 7.72 -8.05 -1.15
C LYS A 57 6.43 -8.75 -1.58
N LYS A 58 5.32 -8.46 -0.90
CA LYS A 58 3.98 -8.85 -1.35
C LYS A 58 3.45 -7.79 -2.31
N GLN A 59 2.95 -8.20 -3.46
CA GLN A 59 2.47 -7.30 -4.49
C GLN A 59 1.05 -7.67 -4.92
N GLY A 60 0.28 -6.69 -5.35
CA GLY A 60 -1.08 -6.90 -5.84
C GLY A 60 -1.64 -5.66 -6.53
N ALA A 61 -2.82 -5.82 -7.13
CA ALA A 61 -3.58 -4.72 -7.71
C ALA A 61 -4.85 -4.48 -6.88
N VAL A 62 -5.18 -3.21 -6.66
CA VAL A 62 -6.40 -2.77 -5.99
C VAL A 62 -7.13 -1.83 -6.95
N THR A 63 -8.33 -2.20 -7.35
CA THR A 63 -9.19 -1.32 -8.16
C THR A 63 -10.16 -0.61 -7.24
N ILE A 64 -10.11 0.73 -7.27
CA ILE A 64 -11.11 1.58 -6.61
C ILE A 64 -12.24 1.79 -7.60
N ILE A 65 -13.44 1.34 -7.24
CA ILE A 65 -14.69 1.56 -7.97
C ILE A 65 -15.63 2.45 -7.13
N ARG A 66 -16.55 3.15 -7.78
CA ARG A 66 -17.59 3.98 -7.15
C ARG A 66 -18.95 3.61 -7.72
#